data_AF-A0A9E4R5S3-F1
#
_entry.id   AF-A0A9E4R5S3-F1
#
_cell.length_a   1.000
_cell.length_b   1.000
_cell.length_c   1.000
_cell.angle_alpha   90.00
_cell.angle_beta   90.00
_cell.angle_gamma   90.00
#
_symmetry.space_group_name_H-M   'P 1'
#
loop_
_entity.id
_entity.type
_entity.pdbx_description
1 polymer ?
#
loop_
_entity_poly.entity_id
_entity_poly.type
_entity_poly.pdbx_seq_one_letter_code
_entity_poly.pdbx_strand_id
1 'polypeptide(L)'
;MVETPGPAPSPERLKQYRRYLQAELEAAAMYRAMAEVEPDAAKAELFTKLVEAEMRHASRWAEKLGMDPSKLQPSGGGLKLALYRRGASLFGTSRLVPLLLRGEAKDVAAYASDPEAKDFAAEERRHAMALRQMADGVDPMEALRGERWHRFTGGGGNLRAAVLGVNDG
;
A
#
# COMPACT_ATOMS: atom_id res chain seq x y z
N MET A 1 12.51 24.81 21.46
CA MET A 1 13.54 23.90 20.92
C MET A 1 13.23 23.71 19.45
N VAL A 2 14.09 24.21 18.56
CA VAL A 2 13.97 23.97 17.12
C VAL A 2 14.56 22.58 16.89
N GLU A 3 13.74 21.60 16.53
CA GLU A 3 14.24 20.31 16.09
C GLU A 3 15.04 20.55 14.80
N THR A 4 16.36 20.48 14.90
CA THR A 4 17.23 20.46 13.73
C THR A 4 16.85 19.25 12.87
N PRO A 5 16.58 19.42 11.56
CA PRO A 5 16.33 18.29 10.69
C PRO A 5 17.53 17.33 10.78
N GLY A 6 17.25 16.05 10.99
CA GLY A 6 18.27 15.02 11.05
C GLY A 6 19.13 15.00 9.77
N PRO A 7 20.30 14.34 9.80
CA PRO A 7 21.17 14.26 8.65
C PRO A 7 20.43 13.68 7.43
N ALA A 8 20.72 14.22 6.24
CA ALA A 8 20.14 13.73 5.00
C ALA A 8 20.41 12.22 4.83
N PRO A 9 19.46 11.45 4.27
CA PRO A 9 19.61 10.00 4.10
C PRO A 9 20.81 9.65 3.22
N SER A 10 21.51 8.58 3.58
CA SER A 10 22.67 8.09 2.81
C SER A 10 22.25 7.56 1.42
N PRO A 11 23.17 7.46 0.44
CA PRO A 11 22.88 6.90 -0.87
C PRO A 11 22.31 5.48 -0.82
N GLU A 12 22.82 4.63 0.09
CA GLU A 12 22.30 3.28 0.33
C GLU A 12 20.86 3.32 0.87
N ARG A 13 20.55 4.28 1.74
CA ARG A 13 19.19 4.46 2.26
C ARG A 13 18.21 4.90 1.18
N LEU A 14 18.61 5.85 0.34
CA LEU A 14 17.82 6.28 -0.82
C LEU A 14 17.59 5.12 -1.80
N LYS A 15 18.59 4.27 -2.02
CA LYS A 15 18.45 3.06 -2.84
C LYS A 15 17.47 2.07 -2.22
N GLN A 16 17.49 1.88 -0.91
CA GLN A 16 16.53 1.04 -0.20
C GLN A 16 15.10 1.58 -0.34
N TYR A 17 14.89 2.89 -0.13
CA TYR A 17 13.56 3.50 -0.31
C TYR A 17 13.03 3.36 -1.72
N ARG A 18 13.88 3.48 -2.75
CA ARG A 18 13.46 3.23 -4.14
C ARG A 18 13.02 1.78 -4.37
N ARG A 19 13.68 0.81 -3.72
CA ARG A 19 13.29 -0.61 -3.79
C ARG A 19 11.94 -0.84 -3.11
N TYR A 20 11.71 -0.26 -1.94
CA TYR A 20 10.41 -0.36 -1.27
C TYR A 20 9.32 0.30 -2.11
N LEU A 21 9.53 1.56 -2.54
CA LEU A 21 8.58 2.24 -3.42
C LEU A 21 8.21 1.41 -4.65
N GLN A 22 9.20 0.81 -5.33
CA GLN A 22 8.94 -0.06 -6.47
C GLN A 22 8.11 -1.29 -6.07
N ALA A 23 8.43 -1.92 -4.95
CA ALA A 23 7.70 -3.08 -4.44
C ALA A 23 6.22 -2.75 -4.18
N GLU A 24 5.94 -1.65 -3.47
CA GLU A 24 4.55 -1.25 -3.17
C GLU A 24 3.78 -0.94 -4.47
N LEU A 25 4.40 -0.25 -5.43
CA LEU A 25 3.74 0.05 -6.70
C LEU A 25 3.49 -1.21 -7.55
N GLU A 26 4.37 -2.21 -7.47
CA GLU A 26 4.16 -3.53 -8.08
C GLU A 26 3.03 -4.32 -7.38
N ALA A 27 2.97 -4.29 -6.05
CA ALA A 27 1.91 -4.93 -5.27
C ALA A 27 0.55 -4.28 -5.55
N ALA A 28 0.48 -2.94 -5.55
CA ALA A 28 -0.71 -2.18 -5.93
C ALA A 28 -1.19 -2.55 -7.34
N ALA A 29 -0.28 -2.70 -8.30
CA ALA A 29 -0.65 -3.09 -9.67
C ALA A 29 -1.20 -4.52 -9.71
N MET A 30 -0.56 -5.46 -9.00
CA MET A 30 -1.01 -6.84 -8.88
C MET A 30 -2.41 -6.92 -8.28
N TYR A 31 -2.65 -6.28 -7.13
CA TYR A 31 -3.96 -6.27 -6.47
C TYR A 31 -5.03 -5.60 -7.33
N ARG A 32 -4.69 -4.51 -8.03
CA ARG A 32 -5.59 -3.89 -9.01
C ARG A 32 -5.99 -4.88 -10.11
N ALA A 33 -5.04 -5.63 -10.65
CA ALA A 33 -5.34 -6.64 -11.66
C ALA A 33 -6.21 -7.78 -11.11
N MET A 34 -6.08 -8.14 -9.83
CA MET A 34 -6.98 -9.10 -9.19
C MET A 34 -8.39 -8.52 -9.05
N ALA A 35 -8.52 -7.29 -8.54
CA ALA A 35 -9.80 -6.60 -8.37
C ALA A 35 -10.55 -6.46 -9.71
N GLU A 36 -9.84 -6.12 -10.79
CA GLU A 36 -10.43 -5.93 -12.12
C GLU A 36 -10.98 -7.21 -12.77
N VAL A 37 -10.53 -8.39 -12.35
CA VAL A 37 -10.94 -9.68 -12.95
C VAL A 37 -11.74 -10.56 -11.99
N GLU A 38 -11.91 -10.15 -10.74
CA GLU A 38 -12.63 -10.92 -9.72
C GLU A 38 -14.15 -10.71 -9.87
N PRO A 39 -14.93 -11.78 -10.13
CA PRO A 39 -16.39 -11.66 -10.27
C PRO A 39 -17.13 -11.45 -8.93
N ASP A 40 -16.57 -11.89 -7.81
CA ASP A 40 -17.18 -11.70 -6.50
C ASP A 40 -16.92 -10.27 -5.99
N ALA A 41 -17.99 -9.49 -5.81
CA ALA A 41 -17.90 -8.09 -5.41
C ALA A 41 -17.18 -7.87 -4.06
N ALA A 42 -17.36 -8.76 -3.09
CA ALA A 42 -16.72 -8.64 -1.79
C ALA A 42 -15.21 -8.91 -1.87
N LYS A 43 -14.81 -9.89 -2.70
CA LYS A 43 -13.38 -10.16 -2.94
C LYS A 43 -12.73 -9.05 -3.77
N ALA A 44 -13.43 -8.53 -4.78
CA ALA A 44 -12.96 -7.38 -5.55
C ALA A 44 -12.78 -6.13 -4.67
N GLU A 45 -13.70 -5.90 -3.72
CA GLU A 45 -13.56 -4.84 -2.72
C GLU A 45 -12.34 -5.05 -1.83
N LEU A 46 -12.10 -6.28 -1.34
CA LEU A 46 -10.88 -6.59 -0.57
C LEU A 46 -9.62 -6.22 -1.35
N PHE A 47 -9.50 -6.65 -2.61
CA PHE A 47 -8.34 -6.31 -3.42
C PHE A 47 -8.22 -4.80 -3.65
N THR A 48 -9.33 -4.10 -3.82
CA THR A 48 -9.33 -2.63 -3.93
C THR A 48 -8.79 -1.98 -2.65
N LYS A 49 -9.14 -2.52 -1.48
CA LYS A 49 -8.60 -2.06 -0.19
C LYS A 49 -7.11 -2.35 -0.03
N LEU A 50 -6.64 -3.48 -0.53
CA LEU A 50 -5.19 -3.76 -0.59
C LEU A 50 -4.48 -2.76 -1.51
N VAL A 51 -5.03 -2.44 -2.69
CA VAL A 51 -4.47 -1.37 -3.55
C VAL A 51 -4.36 -0.03 -2.80
N GLU A 52 -5.40 0.37 -2.07
CA GLU A 52 -5.37 1.58 -1.25
C GLU A 52 -4.26 1.52 -0.19
N ALA A 53 -4.03 0.36 0.45
CA ALA A 53 -2.97 0.18 1.43
C ALA A 53 -1.57 0.33 0.82
N GLU A 54 -1.31 -0.39 -0.27
CA GLU A 54 -0.03 -0.32 -0.99
C GLU A 54 0.28 1.10 -1.47
N MET A 55 -0.73 1.85 -1.93
CA MET A 55 -0.53 3.24 -2.35
C MET A 55 -0.21 4.17 -1.17
N ARG A 56 -0.74 3.91 0.04
CA ARG A 56 -0.32 4.63 1.25
C ARG A 56 1.13 4.32 1.59
N HIS A 57 1.52 3.06 1.48
CA HIS A 57 2.90 2.64 1.72
C HIS A 57 3.86 3.29 0.73
N ALA A 58 3.52 3.24 -0.57
CA ALA A 58 4.26 3.90 -1.63
C ALA A 58 4.44 5.41 -1.36
N SER A 59 3.38 6.07 -0.88
CA SER A 59 3.40 7.50 -0.56
C SER A 59 4.44 7.82 0.52
N ARG A 60 4.54 6.99 1.58
CA ARG A 60 5.54 7.19 2.64
C ARG A 60 6.97 7.06 2.13
N TRP A 61 7.22 6.13 1.21
CA TRP A 61 8.54 5.97 0.60
C TRP A 61 8.86 7.11 -0.38
N ALA A 62 7.88 7.58 -1.13
CA ALA A 62 8.01 8.74 -2.01
C ALA A 62 8.35 10.02 -1.24
N GLU A 63 7.70 10.27 -0.10
CA GLU A 63 8.01 11.40 0.78
C GLU A 63 9.47 11.36 1.25
N LYS A 64 9.97 10.19 1.68
CA LYS A 64 11.37 10.00 2.06
C LYS A 64 12.36 10.19 0.90
N LEU A 65 11.90 10.07 -0.34
CA LEU A 65 12.66 10.31 -1.56
C LEU A 65 12.53 11.75 -2.09
N GLY A 66 11.71 12.59 -1.45
CA GLY A 66 11.40 13.95 -1.94
C GLY A 66 10.55 13.96 -3.21
N MET A 67 9.80 12.89 -3.46
CA MET A 67 8.86 12.77 -4.57
C MET A 67 7.45 13.23 -4.14
N ASP A 68 6.66 13.75 -5.07
CA ASP A 68 5.26 14.12 -4.83
C ASP A 68 4.37 12.86 -4.84
N PRO A 69 3.78 12.46 -3.70
CA PRO A 69 2.95 11.26 -3.62
C PRO A 69 1.72 11.31 -4.53
N SER A 70 1.22 12.50 -4.85
CA SER A 70 0.03 12.70 -5.70
C SER A 70 0.25 12.24 -7.15
N LYS A 71 1.50 12.06 -7.56
CA LYS A 71 1.88 11.62 -8.90
C LYS A 71 2.12 10.11 -8.99
N LEU A 72 2.08 9.41 -7.86
CA LEU A 72 2.27 7.97 -7.85
C LEU A 72 1.10 7.27 -8.52
N GLN A 73 1.42 6.23 -9.28
CA GLN A 73 0.46 5.33 -9.88
C GLN A 73 0.97 3.90 -9.72
N PRO A 74 0.09 2.90 -9.55
CA PRO A 74 0.48 1.50 -9.60
C PRO A 74 1.35 1.23 -10.83
N SER A 75 2.36 0.38 -10.68
CA SER A 75 3.33 0.08 -11.73
C SER A 75 2.63 -0.31 -13.03
N GLY A 76 2.98 0.41 -14.10
CA GLY A 76 2.34 0.24 -15.41
C GLY A 76 2.87 -0.98 -16.15
N GLY A 77 2.04 -2.01 -16.29
CA GLY A 77 2.25 -3.12 -17.22
C GLY A 77 3.48 -4.00 -16.95
N GLY A 78 3.62 -5.08 -17.72
CA GLY A 78 4.76 -6.00 -17.64
C GLY A 78 4.35 -7.47 -17.63
N LEU A 79 5.31 -8.36 -17.90
CA LEU A 79 5.05 -9.80 -18.03
C LEU A 79 4.48 -10.40 -16.74
N LYS A 80 5.00 -9.99 -15.57
CA LYS A 80 4.53 -10.44 -14.26
C LYS A 80 3.07 -10.06 -14.03
N LEU A 81 2.70 -8.81 -14.30
CA LEU A 81 1.32 -8.33 -14.16
C LEU A 81 0.37 -9.05 -15.14
N ALA A 82 0.81 -9.26 -16.39
CA ALA A 82 0.06 -10.02 -17.38
C ALA A 82 -0.17 -11.47 -16.93
N LEU A 83 0.83 -12.11 -16.31
CA LEU A 83 0.73 -13.45 -15.76
C LEU A 83 -0.27 -13.52 -14.61
N TYR A 84 -0.23 -12.57 -13.67
CA TYR A 84 -1.23 -12.49 -12.60
C TYR A 84 -2.63 -12.35 -13.15
N ARG A 85 -2.85 -11.38 -14.05
CA ARG A 85 -4.16 -11.16 -14.67
C ARG A 85 -4.68 -12.42 -15.35
N ARG A 86 -3.83 -13.07 -16.16
CA ARG A 86 -4.18 -14.30 -16.88
C ARG A 86 -4.44 -15.47 -15.94
N GLY A 87 -3.60 -15.63 -14.90
CA GLY A 87 -3.79 -16.66 -13.88
C GLY A 87 -5.10 -16.48 -13.12
N ALA A 88 -5.41 -15.24 -12.71
CA ALA A 88 -6.65 -14.92 -12.02
C ALA A 88 -7.88 -15.13 -12.90
N SER A 89 -7.85 -14.71 -14.17
CA SER A 89 -8.96 -14.95 -15.10
C SER A 89 -9.19 -16.42 -15.42
N LEU A 90 -8.15 -17.26 -15.44
CA LEU A 90 -8.26 -18.68 -15.78
C LEU A 90 -8.61 -19.57 -14.58
N PHE A 91 -8.06 -19.24 -13.41
CA PHE A 91 -8.11 -20.10 -12.22
C PHE A 91 -8.89 -19.48 -11.06
N GLY A 92 -9.31 -18.21 -11.16
CA GLY A 92 -9.88 -17.43 -10.06
C GLY A 92 -8.81 -16.93 -9.09
N THR A 93 -9.10 -15.81 -8.41
CA THR A 93 -8.13 -15.15 -7.51
C THR A 93 -7.81 -15.98 -6.27
N SER A 94 -8.77 -16.75 -5.74
CA SER A 94 -8.56 -17.61 -4.56
C SER A 94 -7.44 -18.63 -4.76
N ARG A 95 -7.23 -19.13 -5.99
CA ARG A 95 -6.13 -20.08 -6.30
C ARG A 95 -4.75 -19.41 -6.31
N LEU A 96 -4.69 -18.09 -6.43
CA LEU A 96 -3.45 -17.33 -6.37
C LEU A 96 -3.05 -16.91 -4.96
N VAL A 97 -3.94 -17.07 -3.96
CA VAL A 97 -3.67 -16.70 -2.56
C VAL A 97 -2.34 -17.28 -2.03
N PRO A 98 -1.96 -18.55 -2.26
CA PRO A 98 -0.67 -19.05 -1.80
C PRO A 98 0.55 -18.35 -2.42
N LEU A 99 0.40 -17.71 -3.60
CA LEU A 99 1.44 -16.88 -4.20
C LEU A 99 1.45 -15.49 -3.58
N LEU A 100 0.28 -14.89 -3.36
CA LEU A 100 0.14 -13.59 -2.69
C LEU A 100 0.73 -13.63 -1.28
N LEU A 101 0.39 -14.66 -0.49
CA LEU A 101 0.92 -14.87 0.86
C LEU A 101 2.45 -15.03 0.92
N ARG A 102 3.08 -15.50 -0.16
CA ARG A 102 4.55 -15.55 -0.24
C ARG A 102 5.16 -14.17 -0.46
N GLY A 103 4.46 -13.29 -1.18
CA GLY A 103 4.81 -11.87 -1.30
C GLY A 103 4.76 -11.21 0.07
N GLU A 104 3.58 -11.23 0.70
CA GLU A 104 3.35 -10.71 2.06
C GLU A 104 4.40 -11.18 3.07
N ALA A 105 4.72 -12.48 3.09
CA ALA A 105 5.72 -13.01 4.01
C ALA A 105 7.14 -12.46 3.76
N LYS A 106 7.48 -12.20 2.50
CA LYS A 106 8.75 -11.57 2.11
C LYS A 106 8.79 -10.11 2.55
N ASP A 107 7.68 -9.40 2.40
CA ASP A 107 7.58 -7.97 2.75
C ASP A 107 7.59 -7.79 4.28
N VAL A 108 6.86 -8.63 5.04
CA VAL A 108 7.00 -8.73 6.51
C VAL A 108 8.46 -8.94 6.93
N ALA A 109 9.18 -9.85 6.27
CA ALA A 109 10.57 -10.14 6.63
C ALA A 109 11.50 -8.96 6.34
N ALA A 110 11.31 -8.29 5.19
CA ALA A 110 12.06 -7.09 4.84
C ALA A 110 11.79 -5.96 5.84
N TYR A 111 10.52 -5.66 6.11
CA TYR A 111 10.11 -4.56 6.97
C TYR A 111 10.44 -4.79 8.45
N ALA A 112 10.31 -6.01 8.97
CA ALA A 112 10.67 -6.30 10.35
C ALA A 112 12.17 -6.09 10.64
N SER A 113 13.02 -6.23 9.62
CA SER A 113 14.47 -6.03 9.72
C SER A 113 14.89 -4.56 9.64
N ASP A 114 14.00 -3.66 9.23
CA ASP A 114 14.27 -2.25 8.99
C ASP A 114 13.58 -1.37 10.04
N PRO A 115 14.33 -0.69 10.94
CA PRO A 115 13.75 0.12 12.00
C PRO A 115 12.73 1.18 11.53
N GLU A 116 12.84 1.73 10.32
CA GLU A 116 11.88 2.74 9.81
C GLU A 116 10.70 2.14 9.05
N ALA A 117 10.67 0.81 8.88
CA ALA A 117 9.59 0.10 8.18
C ALA A 117 8.83 -0.88 9.10
N LYS A 118 9.24 -1.04 10.37
CA LYS A 118 8.67 -2.04 11.28
C LYS A 118 7.15 -1.98 11.43
N ASP A 119 6.56 -0.79 11.31
CA ASP A 119 5.12 -0.60 11.41
C ASP A 119 4.36 -1.17 10.20
N PHE A 120 4.96 -1.15 8.99
CA PHE A 120 4.39 -1.79 7.80
C PHE A 120 4.27 -3.30 8.01
N ALA A 121 5.25 -3.94 8.67
CA ALA A 121 5.21 -5.39 8.93
C ALA A 121 3.96 -5.83 9.72
N ALA A 122 3.33 -4.95 10.50
CA ALA A 122 2.07 -5.25 11.17
C ALA A 122 0.86 -5.17 10.21
N GLU A 123 0.89 -4.27 9.23
CA GLU A 123 -0.11 -4.15 8.17
C GLU A 123 -0.04 -5.34 7.21
N GLU A 124 1.15 -5.72 6.71
CA GLU A 124 1.35 -6.89 5.83
C GLU A 124 0.81 -8.19 6.47
N ARG A 125 0.98 -8.36 7.79
CA ARG A 125 0.41 -9.51 8.51
C ARG A 125 -1.11 -9.54 8.45
N ARG A 126 -1.77 -8.37 8.44
CA ARG A 126 -3.23 -8.25 8.33
C ARG A 126 -3.67 -8.51 6.90
N HIS A 127 -2.93 -8.04 5.89
CA HIS A 127 -3.19 -8.35 4.48
C HIS A 127 -3.13 -9.86 4.24
N ALA A 128 -2.07 -10.52 4.73
CA ALA A 128 -1.96 -11.97 4.70
C ALA A 128 -3.14 -12.67 5.41
N MET A 129 -3.62 -12.13 6.53
CA MET A 129 -4.77 -12.68 7.25
C MET A 129 -6.09 -12.50 6.48
N ALA A 130 -6.26 -11.36 5.81
CA ALA A 130 -7.43 -11.08 4.98
C ALA A 130 -7.48 -12.00 3.74
N LEU A 131 -6.33 -12.18 3.08
CA LEU A 131 -6.19 -13.10 1.94
C LEU A 131 -6.51 -14.55 2.31
N ARG A 132 -6.10 -15.01 3.51
CA ARG A 132 -6.45 -16.34 4.02
C ARG A 132 -7.96 -16.48 4.25
N GLN A 133 -8.57 -15.53 4.97
CA GLN A 133 -10.01 -15.54 5.22
C GLN A 133 -10.82 -15.54 3.92
N MET A 134 -10.39 -14.73 2.93
CA MET A 134 -10.99 -14.71 1.61
C MET A 134 -10.91 -16.07 0.89
N ALA A 135 -9.76 -16.75 0.97
CA ALA A 135 -9.61 -18.11 0.41
C ALA A 135 -10.47 -19.15 1.14
N ASP A 136 -10.65 -19.00 2.45
CA ASP A 136 -11.44 -19.89 3.29
C ASP A 136 -12.95 -19.59 3.25
N GLY A 137 -13.37 -18.55 2.51
CA GLY A 137 -14.78 -18.14 2.38
C GLY A 137 -15.35 -17.44 3.61
N VAL A 138 -14.49 -16.95 4.50
CA VAL A 138 -14.82 -16.11 5.66
C VAL A 138 -14.81 -14.63 5.22
N ASP A 139 -15.60 -13.77 5.88
CA ASP A 139 -15.59 -12.32 5.63
C ASP A 139 -14.17 -11.75 5.79
N PRO A 140 -13.47 -11.40 4.70
CA PRO A 140 -12.08 -10.99 4.76
C PRO A 140 -11.91 -9.56 5.27
N MET A 141 -12.99 -8.77 5.29
CA MET A 141 -12.95 -7.36 5.67
C MET A 141 -12.71 -7.19 7.17
N GLU A 142 -13.03 -8.20 7.99
CA GLU A 142 -12.76 -8.18 9.43
C GLU A 142 -11.28 -7.98 9.76
N ALA A 143 -10.39 -8.63 9.02
CA ALA A 143 -8.94 -8.51 9.18
C ALA A 143 -8.44 -7.08 8.98
N LEU A 144 -9.14 -6.33 8.13
CA LEU A 144 -8.79 -4.99 7.67
C LEU A 144 -9.46 -3.88 8.52
N ARG A 145 -10.41 -4.21 9.40
CA ARG A 145 -11.13 -3.21 10.24
C ARG A 145 -10.22 -2.40 11.16
N GLY A 146 -9.07 -2.96 11.54
CA GLY A 146 -8.10 -2.28 12.39
C GLY A 146 -7.17 -1.31 11.64
N GLU A 147 -7.23 -1.26 10.31
CA GLU A 147 -6.45 -0.31 9.51
C GLU A 147 -7.12 1.07 9.53
N ARG A 148 -6.32 2.12 9.64
CA ARG A 148 -6.84 3.49 9.72
C ARG A 148 -7.00 4.04 8.32
N TRP A 149 -8.14 3.74 7.70
CA TRP A 149 -8.59 4.21 6.39
C TRP A 149 -8.91 5.73 6.38
N HIS A 150 -8.02 6.59 6.86
CA HIS A 150 -8.22 8.03 6.74
C HIS A 150 -7.83 8.48 5.34
N ARG A 151 -8.86 8.68 4.50
CA ARG A 151 -8.91 9.53 3.29
C ARG A 151 -7.64 9.53 2.40
N PHE A 152 -7.58 8.57 1.48
CA PHE A 152 -7.00 8.79 0.14
C PHE A 152 -8.12 9.24 -0.82
N THR A 153 -8.83 10.31 -0.47
CA THR A 153 -9.56 11.12 -1.44
C THR A 153 -8.60 12.19 -1.91
N GLY A 154 -8.27 12.19 -3.20
CA GLY A 154 -7.14 12.92 -3.77
C GLY A 154 -7.10 14.44 -3.51
N GLY A 155 -5.89 14.97 -3.63
CA GLY A 155 -5.58 16.30 -4.14
C GLY A 155 -6.10 17.51 -3.37
N GLY A 156 -5.18 18.22 -2.72
CA GLY A 156 -5.24 19.68 -2.59
C GLY A 156 -5.49 20.23 -1.20
N GLY A 157 -4.48 20.94 -0.69
CA GLY A 157 -4.69 22.02 0.27
C GLY A 157 -4.06 21.80 1.64
N ASN A 158 -2.83 22.30 1.79
CA ASN A 158 -2.23 22.56 3.07
C ASN A 158 -3.12 23.45 3.95
N LEU A 159 -3.11 23.12 5.23
CA LEU A 159 -3.39 23.94 6.40
C LEU A 159 -3.27 25.46 6.16
N ARG A 160 -4.33 26.21 6.48
CA ARG A 160 -4.20 27.51 7.14
C ARG A 160 -5.19 27.58 8.31
N ALA A 161 -4.68 27.23 9.48
CA ALA A 161 -5.10 27.93 10.68
C ALA A 161 -4.47 29.34 10.61
N ALA A 162 -5.31 30.36 10.68
CA ALA A 162 -4.88 31.68 11.15
C ALA A 162 -6.03 32.25 11.99
N VAL A 163 -5.72 32.35 13.27
CA VAL A 163 -6.51 32.90 14.37
C VAL A 163 -6.29 34.43 14.38
N LEU A 164 -7.36 35.16 14.74
CA LEU A 164 -7.44 36.55 15.24
C LEU A 164 -7.09 37.73 14.31
N GLY A 165 -8.11 38.58 14.14
CA GLY A 165 -8.02 39.99 13.77
C GLY A 165 -9.33 40.68 14.18
N VAL A 166 -9.29 41.34 15.33
CA VAL A 166 -10.32 42.24 15.88
C VAL A 166 -10.33 43.57 15.09
N ASN A 167 -11.50 44.24 15.05
CA ASN A 167 -11.76 45.66 14.68
C ASN A 167 -11.82 45.98 13.17
N ASP A 168 -12.74 46.78 12.60
CA ASP A 168 -13.61 47.87 13.10
C ASP A 168 -14.81 48.04 12.11
N GLY A 169 -15.99 48.42 12.62
CA GLY A 169 -17.22 48.66 11.84
C GLY A 169 -18.50 48.57 12.66
#